data_AF-A0A350BU69-F1
#
_entry.id   AF-A0A350BU69-F1
#
_cell.length_a   1.000
_cell.length_b   1.000
_cell.length_c   1.000
_cell.angle_alpha   90.00
_cell.angle_beta   90.00
_cell.angle_gamma   90.00
#
_symmetry.space_group_name_H-M   'P 1'
#
loop_
_entity.id
_entity.type
_entity.pdbx_description
1 polymer ?
#
loop_
_entity_poly.entity_id
_entity_poly.type
_entity_poly.pdbx_seq_one_letter_code
_entity_poly.pdbx_strand_id
1 'polypeptide(L)'
;KNVHFYTQFKPIFDLIAKVQDVEDVNRLNAILKSNVYAGLNLIAFYIDKPVAEPFLMAAARTEPAEILRHYKEIDYKPFGIKVLDEVARVAPMKIKTYLHSWNPVHQRIKASTNRITNEVYGIFEKKGAATRAYILLNDIFNGKLSIEEAHEIAKLDKTLFEYLIAMRADATLNGEHSVDEALMYQCLKHVRVINDLHEESDATRFQSLGKFSAAEIYTLIVYSEDEIYTSTFLGMYNRMMAKMDESSTYEFLYNTNFNNFRTFIKMAAGYNTLNSFLGKMGDYEKQKLFAKLVQGIQNANDNLESAVAIADTYGSIRSTGNKIMFEQAILAYYEQIKNTDAEAEKLYGLILSVFEIGGQSTSNMALADQTASLKILPIDRIYKGGKNVQQHFFFDDPDGKASYNHFLGTFRNGNWSILDRGTYIIVKSKSGMDVEIYANKPTSEFAGQDAIKAHFEETSRWPDVVVHRGHSYFASAAIESLTPNAEIVFLGSCGGYNNIAQVLKYSPDAQIISSKQIGTMLVNDRLCLELNEVIRKGKDIVWDDLWDTLDKKFAAGSTADNRFQDYIPPHKNLGALLIKTYRRML
;
A
#
# COMPACT_ATOMS: atom_id res chain seq x y z
N LYS A 1 -16.63 26.57 -15.61
CA LYS A 1 -15.41 26.88 -14.82
C LYS A 1 -15.38 26.18 -13.45
N ASN A 2 -16.50 25.91 -12.77
CA ASN A 2 -16.51 25.25 -11.45
C ASN A 2 -16.56 23.70 -11.45
N VAL A 3 -16.71 23.06 -12.62
CA VAL A 3 -16.83 21.58 -12.70
C VAL A 3 -15.52 20.89 -12.30
N HIS A 4 -14.36 21.48 -12.62
CA HIS A 4 -13.05 20.92 -12.26
C HIS A 4 -12.73 21.00 -10.78
N PHE A 5 -13.13 22.10 -10.13
CA PHE A 5 -13.05 22.23 -8.68
C PHE A 5 -13.95 21.19 -8.01
N TYR A 6 -15.19 21.06 -8.48
CA TYR A 6 -16.10 20.05 -7.95
C TYR A 6 -15.54 18.63 -8.09
N THR A 7 -15.05 18.20 -9.26
CA THR A 7 -14.52 16.82 -9.42
C THR A 7 -13.30 16.55 -8.55
N GLN A 8 -12.43 17.54 -8.33
CA GLN A 8 -11.24 17.37 -7.49
C GLN A 8 -11.57 17.25 -6.00
N PHE A 9 -12.54 18.04 -5.51
CA PHE A 9 -12.88 18.11 -4.09
C PHE A 9 -14.11 17.27 -3.72
N LYS A 10 -14.83 16.71 -4.70
CA LYS A 10 -16.03 15.90 -4.47
C LYS A 10 -15.80 14.77 -3.45
N PRO A 11 -14.72 13.96 -3.52
CA PRO A 11 -14.50 12.92 -2.52
C PRO A 11 -14.38 13.46 -1.09
N ILE A 12 -13.78 14.65 -0.93
CA ILE A 12 -13.64 15.32 0.36
C ILE A 12 -15.00 15.84 0.84
N PHE A 13 -15.78 16.49 -0.03
CA PHE A 13 -17.13 16.96 0.31
C PHE A 13 -18.08 15.80 0.65
N ASP A 14 -18.04 14.71 -0.10
CA ASP A 14 -18.83 13.51 0.18
C ASP A 14 -18.46 12.93 1.55
N LEU A 15 -17.17 12.88 1.89
CA LEU A 15 -16.71 12.40 3.19
C LEU A 15 -17.14 13.35 4.32
N ILE A 16 -17.03 14.66 4.14
CA ILE A 16 -17.53 15.65 5.11
C ILE A 16 -19.03 15.45 5.34
N ALA A 17 -19.82 15.32 4.26
CA ALA A 17 -21.26 15.08 4.36
C ALA A 17 -21.54 13.80 5.15
N LYS A 18 -20.88 12.67 4.82
CA LYS A 18 -21.00 11.43 5.59
C LYS A 18 -20.65 11.62 7.07
N VAL A 19 -19.56 12.33 7.37
CA VAL A 19 -19.12 12.58 8.75
C VAL A 19 -20.14 13.43 9.51
N GLN A 20 -20.82 14.37 8.84
CA GLN A 20 -21.86 15.19 9.44
C GLN A 20 -23.18 14.43 9.64
N ASP A 21 -23.60 13.67 8.63
CA ASP A 21 -24.94 13.07 8.56
C ASP A 21 -25.07 11.72 9.30
N VAL A 22 -23.97 10.96 9.44
CA VAL A 22 -24.03 9.67 10.16
C VAL A 22 -24.03 9.90 11.67
N GLU A 23 -25.11 9.49 12.32
CA GLU A 23 -25.28 9.54 13.78
C GLU A 23 -24.79 8.28 14.50
N ASP A 24 -24.87 7.11 13.85
CA ASP A 24 -24.40 5.85 14.44
C ASP A 24 -22.88 5.88 14.65
N VAL A 25 -22.46 5.77 15.91
CA VAL A 25 -21.06 5.93 16.33
C VAL A 25 -20.17 4.85 15.72
N ASN A 26 -20.66 3.61 15.63
CA ASN A 26 -19.88 2.50 15.10
C ASN A 26 -19.65 2.64 13.60
N ARG A 27 -20.70 3.00 12.85
CA ARG A 27 -20.62 3.28 11.41
C ARG A 27 -19.72 4.48 11.14
N LEU A 28 -19.86 5.58 11.89
CA LEU A 28 -19.01 6.74 11.72
C LEU A 28 -17.53 6.41 12.03
N ASN A 29 -17.27 5.57 13.04
CA ASN A 29 -15.93 5.10 13.34
C ASN A 29 -15.35 4.28 12.17
N ALA A 30 -16.16 3.38 11.59
CA ALA A 30 -15.76 2.59 10.42
C ALA A 30 -15.46 3.48 9.20
N ILE A 31 -16.29 4.51 8.95
CA ILE A 31 -16.06 5.52 7.89
C ILE A 31 -14.69 6.18 8.08
N LEU A 32 -14.41 6.72 9.28
CA LEU A 32 -13.16 7.41 9.58
C LEU A 32 -11.94 6.45 9.51
N LYS A 33 -12.08 5.20 9.98
CA LYS A 33 -11.02 4.18 9.94
C LYS A 33 -10.73 3.64 8.53
N SER A 34 -11.68 3.74 7.60
CA SER A 34 -11.50 3.24 6.22
C SER A 34 -10.46 4.03 5.40
N ASN A 35 -10.14 5.25 5.87
CA ASN A 35 -9.01 6.07 5.44
C ASN A 35 -8.63 7.00 6.59
N VAL A 36 -7.74 6.53 7.47
CA VAL A 36 -7.37 7.27 8.70
C VAL A 36 -6.81 8.66 8.38
N TYR A 37 -5.99 8.78 7.34
CA TYR A 37 -5.41 10.07 6.92
C TYR A 37 -6.50 11.09 6.54
N ALA A 38 -7.48 10.69 5.75
CA ALA A 38 -8.61 11.56 5.41
C ALA A 38 -9.45 11.87 6.65
N GLY A 39 -9.66 10.90 7.54
CA GLY A 39 -10.36 11.09 8.81
C GLY A 39 -9.70 12.14 9.71
N LEU A 40 -8.39 12.11 9.88
CA LEU A 40 -7.64 13.10 10.69
C LEU A 40 -7.76 14.53 10.16
N ASN A 41 -7.83 14.69 8.84
CA ASN A 41 -8.06 16.01 8.23
C ASN A 41 -9.47 16.57 8.46
N LEU A 42 -10.37 15.78 9.06
CA LEU A 42 -11.76 16.17 9.33
C LEU A 42 -12.06 16.32 10.82
N ILE A 43 -11.05 16.40 11.71
CA ILE A 43 -11.23 16.51 13.18
C ILE A 43 -12.28 17.56 13.55
N ALA A 44 -12.22 18.75 12.95
CA ALA A 44 -13.17 19.84 13.22
C ALA A 44 -14.65 19.46 13.03
N PHE A 45 -14.96 18.45 12.21
CA PHE A 45 -16.32 18.01 11.89
C PHE A 45 -16.88 16.98 12.88
N TYR A 46 -16.03 16.29 13.65
CA TYR A 46 -16.48 15.23 14.56
C TYR A 46 -15.90 15.30 15.97
N ILE A 47 -15.04 16.27 16.30
CA ILE A 47 -14.34 16.32 17.60
C ILE A 47 -15.29 16.38 18.81
N ASP A 48 -16.52 16.85 18.62
CA ASP A 48 -17.58 16.89 19.64
C ASP A 48 -18.52 15.68 19.59
N LYS A 49 -18.37 14.80 18.60
CA LYS A 49 -19.18 13.57 18.47
C LYS A 49 -18.58 12.44 19.32
N PRO A 50 -19.39 11.48 19.81
CA PRO A 50 -18.89 10.34 20.60
C PRO A 50 -17.85 9.47 19.88
N VAL A 51 -17.79 9.53 18.56
CA VAL A 51 -16.81 8.81 17.72
C VAL A 51 -15.37 9.31 17.91
N ALA A 52 -15.17 10.55 18.39
CA ALA A 52 -13.87 11.21 18.38
C ALA A 52 -12.81 10.42 19.16
N GLU A 53 -13.10 10.03 20.41
CA GLU A 53 -12.16 9.28 21.24
C GLU A 53 -11.84 7.89 20.63
N PRO A 54 -12.81 7.03 20.28
CA PRO A 54 -12.53 5.75 19.62
C PRO A 54 -11.69 5.87 18.34
N PHE A 55 -12.01 6.82 17.47
CA PHE A 55 -11.28 7.01 16.22
C PHE A 55 -9.85 7.51 16.47
N LEU A 56 -9.66 8.53 17.31
CA LEU A 56 -8.35 9.10 17.59
C LEU A 56 -7.45 8.10 18.34
N MET A 57 -8.02 7.25 19.20
CA MET A 57 -7.30 6.14 19.83
C MET A 57 -6.86 5.08 18.81
N ALA A 58 -7.68 4.78 17.80
CA ALA A 58 -7.27 3.91 16.70
C ALA A 58 -6.17 4.55 15.86
N ALA A 59 -6.33 5.81 15.48
CA ALA A 59 -5.35 6.57 14.73
C ALA A 59 -4.01 6.75 15.46
N ALA A 60 -4.02 6.86 16.81
CA ALA A 60 -2.81 6.89 17.62
C ALA A 60 -1.95 5.62 17.48
N ARG A 61 -2.56 4.49 17.13
CA ARG A 61 -1.86 3.21 16.92
C ARG A 61 -1.30 3.10 15.51
N THR A 62 -1.95 3.70 14.53
CA THR A 62 -1.71 3.44 13.10
C THR A 62 -0.98 4.59 12.40
N GLU A 63 -1.35 5.82 12.72
CA GLU A 63 -0.82 7.06 12.13
C GLU A 63 -0.37 8.01 13.26
N PRO A 64 0.50 7.56 14.21
CA PRO A 64 0.88 8.36 15.38
C PRO A 64 1.54 9.68 15.01
N ALA A 65 2.29 9.72 13.91
CA ALA A 65 2.92 10.94 13.43
C ALA A 65 1.88 12.00 13.03
N GLU A 66 0.82 11.60 12.30
CA GLU A 66 -0.24 12.53 11.88
C GLU A 66 -1.11 12.97 13.05
N ILE A 67 -1.46 12.07 13.96
CA ILE A 67 -2.16 12.43 15.20
C ILE A 67 -1.43 13.52 15.97
N LEU A 68 -0.09 13.42 16.08
CA LEU A 68 0.70 14.43 16.77
C LEU A 68 0.71 15.78 16.07
N ARG A 69 0.65 15.82 14.72
CA ARG A 69 0.52 17.09 13.97
C ARG A 69 -0.80 17.79 14.28
N HIS A 70 -1.87 17.02 14.47
CA HIS A 70 -3.18 17.51 14.87
C HIS A 70 -3.36 17.66 16.40
N TYR A 71 -2.34 17.40 17.23
CA TYR A 71 -2.53 17.33 18.69
C TYR A 71 -3.12 18.62 19.30
N LYS A 72 -2.75 19.78 18.74
CA LYS A 72 -3.29 21.08 19.18
C LYS A 72 -4.81 21.18 19.04
N GLU A 73 -5.40 20.48 18.08
CA GLU A 73 -6.83 20.45 17.83
C GLU A 73 -7.59 19.57 18.83
N ILE A 74 -6.89 18.73 19.60
CA ILE A 74 -7.51 17.78 20.52
C ILE A 74 -7.07 17.97 21.99
N ASP A 75 -6.00 18.75 22.25
CA ASP A 75 -5.39 18.94 23.58
C ASP A 75 -6.37 19.46 24.64
N TYR A 76 -7.36 20.27 24.25
CA TYR A 76 -8.37 20.81 25.17
C TYR A 76 -9.45 19.77 25.57
N LYS A 77 -9.49 18.61 24.90
CA LYS A 77 -10.47 17.57 25.18
C LYS A 77 -10.03 16.65 26.32
N PRO A 78 -10.95 16.13 27.15
CA PRO A 78 -10.60 15.20 28.24
C PRO A 78 -9.86 13.94 27.77
N PHE A 79 -10.17 13.44 26.57
CA PHE A 79 -9.50 12.28 25.98
C PHE A 79 -8.16 12.61 25.31
N GLY A 80 -7.79 13.89 25.15
CA GLY A 80 -6.53 14.30 24.52
C GLY A 80 -5.30 13.75 25.26
N ILE A 81 -5.39 13.60 26.59
CA ILE A 81 -4.33 12.97 27.39
C ILE A 81 -4.25 11.47 27.11
N LYS A 82 -5.39 10.77 27.03
CA LYS A 82 -5.43 9.32 26.75
C LYS A 82 -4.88 9.00 25.36
N VAL A 83 -5.23 9.82 24.35
CA VAL A 83 -4.69 9.70 22.99
C VAL A 83 -3.17 9.84 23.04
N LEU A 84 -2.65 10.82 23.79
CA LEU A 84 -1.22 11.02 23.88
C LEU A 84 -0.49 9.91 24.63
N ASP A 85 -1.07 9.40 25.72
CA ASP A 85 -0.55 8.25 26.46
C ASP A 85 -0.50 7.01 25.55
N GLU A 86 -1.49 6.82 24.68
CA GLU A 86 -1.50 5.73 23.70
C GLU A 86 -0.40 5.91 22.65
N VAL A 87 -0.17 7.13 22.16
CA VAL A 87 0.98 7.41 21.27
C VAL A 87 2.30 7.18 21.99
N ALA A 88 2.43 7.54 23.27
CA ALA A 88 3.64 7.27 24.06
C ALA A 88 3.87 5.77 24.25
N ARG A 89 2.80 5.01 24.46
CA ARG A 89 2.85 3.54 24.58
C ARG A 89 3.22 2.86 23.27
N VAL A 90 2.69 3.30 22.13
CA VAL A 90 2.85 2.60 20.85
C VAL A 90 4.04 3.13 20.04
N ALA A 91 4.24 4.45 20.05
CA ALA A 91 5.19 5.15 19.18
C ALA A 91 6.06 6.17 19.95
N PRO A 92 6.82 5.75 20.98
CA PRO A 92 7.68 6.66 21.76
C PRO A 92 8.73 7.41 20.91
N MET A 93 9.17 6.84 19.78
CA MET A 93 10.05 7.53 18.83
C MET A 93 9.38 8.73 18.16
N LYS A 94 8.05 8.77 18.05
CA LYS A 94 7.31 9.95 17.55
C LYS A 94 7.18 11.01 18.64
N ILE A 95 6.91 10.61 19.88
CA ILE A 95 6.86 11.53 21.03
C ILE A 95 8.17 12.30 21.19
N LYS A 96 9.33 11.63 21.10
CA LYS A 96 10.63 12.30 21.32
C LYS A 96 10.85 13.50 20.40
N THR A 97 10.26 13.47 19.19
CA THR A 97 10.37 14.57 18.22
C THR A 97 9.71 15.85 18.71
N TYR A 98 8.86 15.80 19.74
CA TYR A 98 8.23 16.97 20.35
C TYR A 98 8.89 17.39 21.67
N LEU A 99 9.81 16.60 22.25
CA LEU A 99 10.41 16.90 23.57
C LEU A 99 11.53 17.95 23.52
N HIS A 100 12.01 18.32 22.33
CA HIS A 100 13.06 19.34 22.16
C HIS A 100 12.57 20.79 22.35
N SER A 101 11.25 21.02 22.34
CA SER A 101 10.63 22.33 22.51
C SER A 101 9.47 22.27 23.51
N TRP A 102 9.13 23.39 24.15
CA TRP A 102 8.07 23.45 25.17
C TRP A 102 6.67 23.62 24.55
N ASN A 103 6.27 22.67 23.70
CA ASN A 103 4.97 22.64 23.03
C ASN A 103 3.91 21.84 23.84
N PRO A 104 2.63 21.85 23.44
CA PRO A 104 1.57 21.14 24.17
C PRO A 104 1.83 19.64 24.38
N VAL A 105 2.40 18.94 23.39
CA VAL A 105 2.76 17.52 23.53
C VAL A 105 3.77 17.34 24.68
N HIS A 106 4.85 18.11 24.68
CA HIS A 106 5.86 18.03 25.76
C HIS A 106 5.25 18.32 27.14
N GLN A 107 4.47 19.39 27.26
CA GLN A 107 3.81 19.76 28.52
C GLN A 107 2.96 18.61 29.07
N ARG A 108 2.21 17.93 28.20
CA ARG A 108 1.33 16.82 28.58
C ARG A 108 2.09 15.55 28.91
N ILE A 109 3.13 15.21 28.13
CA ILE A 109 4.01 14.06 28.45
C ILE A 109 4.65 14.24 29.83
N LYS A 110 5.19 15.42 30.14
CA LYS A 110 5.80 15.71 31.43
C LYS A 110 4.80 15.64 32.59
N ALA A 111 3.56 16.06 32.36
CA ALA A 111 2.52 16.12 33.38
C ALA A 111 1.71 14.81 33.52
N SER A 112 1.96 13.80 32.68
CA SER A 112 1.21 12.56 32.70
C SER A 112 1.46 11.78 34.00
N THR A 113 0.43 11.10 34.50
CA THR A 113 0.55 10.15 35.61
C THR A 113 0.62 8.70 35.12
N ASN A 114 0.50 8.49 33.80
CA ASN A 114 0.61 7.17 33.20
C ASN A 114 2.04 6.65 33.32
N ARG A 115 2.20 5.44 33.86
CA ARG A 115 3.52 4.82 34.10
C ARG A 115 4.35 4.72 32.82
N ILE A 116 3.76 4.32 31.70
CA ILE A 116 4.49 4.15 30.43
C ILE A 116 4.93 5.52 29.90
N THR A 117 4.05 6.51 29.93
CA THR A 117 4.39 7.89 29.53
C THR A 117 5.50 8.47 30.40
N ASN A 118 5.49 8.16 31.70
CA ASN A 118 6.56 8.55 32.62
C ASN A 118 7.89 7.87 32.32
N GLU A 119 7.91 6.59 31.92
CA GLU A 119 9.15 5.94 31.44
C GLU A 119 9.68 6.63 30.18
N VAL A 120 8.81 6.98 29.23
CA VAL A 120 9.20 7.75 28.02
C VAL A 120 9.84 9.08 28.41
N TYR A 121 9.25 9.81 29.36
CA TYR A 121 9.83 11.07 29.84
C TYR A 121 11.13 10.84 30.65
N GLY A 122 11.24 9.76 31.42
CA GLY A 122 12.46 9.37 32.13
C GLY A 122 13.63 9.09 31.17
N ILE A 123 13.38 8.47 30.02
CA ILE A 123 14.37 8.31 28.94
C ILE A 123 14.87 9.69 28.46
N PHE A 124 13.94 10.64 28.27
CA PHE A 124 14.28 12.01 27.88
C PHE A 124 15.14 12.72 28.93
N GLU A 125 14.78 12.65 30.20
CA GLU A 125 15.53 13.31 31.28
C GLU A 125 16.96 12.77 31.41
N LYS A 126 17.15 11.45 31.24
CA LYS A 126 18.47 10.83 31.39
C LYS A 126 19.37 10.93 30.17
N LYS A 127 18.82 10.81 28.95
CA LYS A 127 19.61 10.66 27.71
C LYS A 127 19.27 11.68 26.62
N GLY A 128 18.26 12.51 26.82
CA GLY A 128 17.80 13.50 25.86
C GLY A 128 17.07 12.92 24.65
N ALA A 129 16.45 13.78 23.83
CA ALA A 129 15.63 13.37 22.69
C ALA A 129 16.41 12.65 21.57
N ALA A 130 17.74 12.83 21.51
CA ALA A 130 18.58 12.23 20.48
C ALA A 130 18.75 10.71 20.65
N THR A 131 18.56 10.17 21.87
CA THR A 131 18.74 8.73 22.12
C THR A 131 17.80 7.87 21.28
N ARG A 132 18.25 6.64 20.98
CA ARG A 132 17.43 5.59 20.36
C ARG A 132 16.85 4.60 21.38
N ALA A 133 17.15 4.78 22.68
CA ALA A 133 16.64 3.94 23.76
C ALA A 133 15.11 3.86 23.82
N TYR A 134 14.40 4.88 23.32
CA TYR A 134 12.93 4.86 23.17
C TYR A 134 12.39 3.65 22.40
N ILE A 135 13.17 3.10 21.45
CA ILE A 135 12.77 1.91 20.67
C ILE A 135 12.63 0.69 21.60
N LEU A 136 13.44 0.63 22.67
CA LEU A 136 13.48 -0.47 23.62
C LEU A 136 12.59 -0.23 24.85
N LEU A 137 11.56 0.62 24.71
CA LEU A 137 10.64 0.98 25.79
C LEU A 137 10.03 -0.24 26.47
N ASN A 138 9.69 -1.29 25.71
CA ASN A 138 9.14 -2.53 26.27
C ASN A 138 10.02 -3.10 27.39
N ASP A 139 11.30 -3.25 27.11
CA ASP A 139 12.23 -3.92 28.01
C ASP A 139 12.69 -3.00 29.13
N ILE A 140 12.73 -1.69 28.90
CA ILE A 140 12.88 -0.68 29.96
C ILE A 140 11.69 -0.75 30.94
N PHE A 141 10.46 -0.68 30.42
CA PHE A 141 9.25 -0.71 31.22
C PHE A 141 9.09 -2.01 32.04
N ASN A 142 9.52 -3.14 31.47
CA ASN A 142 9.48 -4.44 32.13
C ASN A 142 10.70 -4.71 33.03
N GLY A 143 11.64 -3.77 33.15
CA GLY A 143 12.83 -3.91 33.99
C GLY A 143 13.87 -4.91 33.48
N LYS A 144 13.77 -5.34 32.20
CA LYS A 144 14.76 -6.20 31.54
C LYS A 144 16.01 -5.40 31.17
N LEU A 145 15.87 -4.11 30.88
CA LEU A 145 16.97 -3.18 30.57
C LEU A 145 16.87 -1.91 31.41
N SER A 146 18.01 -1.38 31.85
CA SER A 146 18.10 0.02 32.27
C SER A 146 18.11 0.96 31.06
N ILE A 147 17.82 2.24 31.29
CA ILE A 147 17.89 3.29 30.25
C ILE A 147 19.32 3.40 29.71
N GLU A 148 20.33 3.20 30.56
CA GLU A 148 21.74 3.18 30.21
C GLU A 148 22.08 2.02 29.26
N GLU A 149 21.68 0.78 29.59
CA GLU A 149 21.91 -0.38 28.74
C GLU A 149 21.18 -0.26 27.41
N ALA A 150 19.92 0.17 27.43
CA ALA A 150 19.13 0.40 26.23
C ALA A 150 19.78 1.48 25.33
N HIS A 151 20.37 2.52 25.91
CA HIS A 151 21.10 3.54 25.16
C HIS A 151 22.32 2.97 24.45
N GLU A 152 23.12 2.13 25.12
CA GLU A 152 24.30 1.51 24.51
C GLU A 152 23.93 0.48 23.42
N ILE A 153 22.92 -0.37 23.66
CA ILE A 153 22.43 -1.32 22.65
C ILE A 153 21.94 -0.57 21.41
N ALA A 154 21.13 0.47 21.62
CA ALA A 154 20.55 1.26 20.55
C ALA A 154 21.54 2.24 19.92
N LYS A 155 22.81 2.29 20.34
CA LYS A 155 23.82 3.20 19.78
C LYS A 155 24.35 2.74 18.43
N LEU A 156 24.48 1.44 18.21
CA LEU A 156 25.00 0.87 16.96
C LEU A 156 23.90 0.14 16.18
N ASP A 157 23.89 0.30 14.86
CA ASP A 157 22.89 -0.32 13.98
C ASP A 157 22.91 -1.85 14.06
N LYS A 158 24.10 -2.45 14.10
CA LYS A 158 24.27 -3.91 14.16
C LYS A 158 23.65 -4.49 15.44
N THR A 159 24.03 -3.96 16.61
CA THR A 159 23.54 -4.46 17.90
C THR A 159 22.05 -4.23 18.08
N LEU A 160 21.56 -3.06 17.63
CA LEU A 160 20.14 -2.76 17.64
C LEU A 160 19.38 -3.73 16.76
N PHE A 161 19.83 -3.97 15.52
CA PHE A 161 19.14 -4.86 14.58
C PHE A 161 18.98 -6.29 15.11
N GLU A 162 20.08 -6.90 15.59
CA GLU A 162 20.05 -8.24 16.19
C GLU A 162 19.07 -8.30 17.39
N TYR A 163 19.07 -7.25 18.22
CA TYR A 163 18.16 -7.14 19.36
C TYR A 163 16.69 -7.01 18.93
N LEU A 164 16.39 -6.18 17.93
CA LEU A 164 15.04 -5.95 17.45
C LEU A 164 14.42 -7.22 16.86
N ILE A 165 15.20 -8.04 16.14
CA ILE A 165 14.72 -9.32 15.60
C ILE A 165 14.29 -10.24 16.75
N ALA A 166 15.13 -10.39 17.77
CA ALA A 166 14.81 -11.21 18.94
C ALA A 166 13.60 -10.67 19.71
N MET A 167 13.55 -9.35 19.94
CA MET A 167 12.44 -8.71 20.65
C MET A 167 11.13 -8.83 19.87
N ARG A 168 11.15 -8.80 18.53
CA ARG A 168 9.94 -8.93 17.72
C ARG A 168 9.36 -10.34 17.69
N ALA A 169 10.07 -11.32 18.26
CA ALA A 169 9.48 -12.61 18.56
C ALA A 169 8.40 -12.52 19.66
N ASP A 170 8.40 -11.51 20.54
CA ASP A 170 7.36 -11.37 21.57
C ASP A 170 6.01 -10.88 20.99
N ALA A 171 4.90 -11.47 21.43
CA ALA A 171 3.57 -11.25 20.84
C ALA A 171 2.97 -9.86 21.07
N THR A 172 3.37 -9.15 22.12
CA THR A 172 2.89 -7.78 22.44
C THR A 172 4.03 -6.93 22.97
N LEU A 173 4.29 -5.78 22.34
CA LEU A 173 5.38 -4.89 22.70
C LEU A 173 4.87 -3.48 23.03
N ASN A 174 5.35 -2.90 24.14
CA ASN A 174 5.31 -1.44 24.26
C ASN A 174 6.33 -0.85 23.27
N GLY A 175 5.92 0.17 22.55
CA GLY A 175 6.71 0.77 21.48
C GLY A 175 6.64 -0.01 20.17
N GLU A 176 5.67 -0.92 19.98
CA GLU A 176 5.53 -1.75 18.77
C GLU A 176 5.74 -0.97 17.47
N HIS A 177 5.06 0.18 17.28
CA HIS A 177 5.26 0.99 16.08
C HIS A 177 6.70 1.53 15.98
N SER A 178 7.34 1.91 17.09
CA SER A 178 8.73 2.37 17.07
C SER A 178 9.73 1.23 16.79
N VAL A 179 9.43 0.02 17.25
CA VAL A 179 10.19 -1.19 16.95
C VAL A 179 10.07 -1.53 15.48
N ASP A 180 8.85 -1.55 14.95
CA ASP A 180 8.57 -1.89 13.55
C ASP A 180 9.18 -0.86 12.60
N GLU A 181 9.08 0.43 12.91
CA GLU A 181 9.72 1.50 12.12
C GLU A 181 11.26 1.39 12.16
N ALA A 182 11.83 1.02 13.32
CA ALA A 182 13.28 0.82 13.44
C ALA A 182 13.74 -0.43 12.66
N LEU A 183 12.99 -1.54 12.73
CA LEU A 183 13.23 -2.73 11.93
C LEU A 183 13.15 -2.42 10.44
N MET A 184 12.08 -1.75 10.00
CA MET A 184 11.91 -1.28 8.64
C MET A 184 13.13 -0.49 8.17
N TYR A 185 13.56 0.52 8.94
CA TYR A 185 14.74 1.32 8.58
C TYR A 185 16.03 0.47 8.45
N GLN A 186 16.29 -0.47 9.35
CA GLN A 186 17.47 -1.33 9.28
C GLN A 186 17.38 -2.35 8.13
N CYS A 187 16.21 -2.95 7.91
CA CYS A 187 15.95 -3.89 6.81
C CYS A 187 16.14 -3.19 5.45
N LEU A 188 15.57 -1.99 5.30
CA LEU A 188 15.72 -1.17 4.09
C LEU A 188 17.19 -0.86 3.79
N LYS A 189 18.03 -0.58 4.80
CA LYS A 189 19.48 -0.41 4.57
C LYS A 189 20.12 -1.64 3.93
N HIS A 190 19.77 -2.83 4.41
CA HIS A 190 20.30 -4.08 3.86
C HIS A 190 19.75 -4.38 2.46
N VAL A 191 18.44 -4.19 2.27
CA VAL A 191 17.78 -4.44 0.99
C VAL A 191 18.22 -3.43 -0.08
N ARG A 192 18.44 -2.17 0.27
CA ARG A 192 19.01 -1.16 -0.64
C ARG A 192 20.37 -1.59 -1.19
N VAL A 193 21.27 -2.13 -0.37
CA VAL A 193 22.55 -2.66 -0.86
C VAL A 193 22.35 -3.79 -1.87
N ILE A 194 21.38 -4.69 -1.64
CA ILE A 194 21.06 -5.79 -2.57
C ILE A 194 20.40 -5.27 -3.85
N ASN A 195 19.57 -4.24 -3.72
CA ASN A 195 18.92 -3.54 -4.82
C ASN A 195 19.94 -2.77 -5.67
N ASP A 196 20.92 -2.09 -5.07
CA ASP A 196 21.97 -1.36 -5.79
C ASP A 196 22.82 -2.31 -6.66
N LEU A 197 22.92 -3.58 -6.27
CA LEU A 197 23.59 -4.64 -7.01
C LEU A 197 22.66 -5.37 -7.99
N HIS A 198 21.56 -4.76 -8.45
CA HIS A 198 20.56 -5.44 -9.30
C HIS A 198 21.08 -5.89 -10.67
N GLU A 199 22.10 -5.21 -11.20
CA GLU A 199 22.80 -5.56 -12.45
C GLU A 199 23.92 -6.60 -12.27
N GLU A 200 24.28 -6.91 -11.01
CA GLU A 200 25.35 -7.85 -10.69
C GLU A 200 24.86 -9.30 -10.69
N SER A 201 25.82 -10.23 -10.78
CA SER A 201 25.52 -11.66 -10.64
C SER A 201 24.90 -11.98 -9.27
N ASP A 202 24.06 -13.02 -9.23
CA ASP A 202 23.42 -13.51 -8.00
C ASP A 202 24.41 -13.82 -6.86
N ALA A 203 25.63 -14.24 -7.20
CA ALA A 203 26.70 -14.52 -6.24
C ALA A 203 27.20 -13.23 -5.55
N THR A 204 27.40 -12.16 -6.32
CA THR A 204 27.80 -10.85 -5.82
C THR A 204 26.64 -10.16 -5.10
N ARG A 205 25.49 -10.07 -5.77
CA ARG A 205 24.30 -9.34 -5.32
C ARG A 205 23.81 -9.76 -3.94
N PHE A 206 23.76 -11.07 -3.69
CA PHE A 206 23.21 -11.62 -2.46
C PHE A 206 24.30 -12.15 -1.51
N GLN A 207 25.58 -11.82 -1.74
CA GLN A 207 26.69 -12.24 -0.87
C GLN A 207 26.44 -11.86 0.59
N SER A 208 25.88 -10.67 0.82
CA SER A 208 25.57 -10.14 2.15
C SER A 208 24.64 -11.06 2.94
N LEU A 209 23.75 -11.80 2.27
CA LEU A 209 22.79 -12.73 2.89
C LEU A 209 23.43 -14.05 3.37
N GLY A 210 24.68 -14.33 3.01
CA GLY A 210 25.36 -15.57 3.39
C GLY A 210 25.40 -15.79 4.90
N LYS A 211 25.58 -14.70 5.67
CA LYS A 211 25.64 -14.70 7.15
C LYS A 211 24.28 -14.72 7.85
N PHE A 212 23.20 -14.47 7.13
CA PHE A 212 21.85 -14.39 7.70
C PHE A 212 21.22 -15.79 7.76
N SER A 213 20.45 -16.05 8.80
CA SER A 213 19.56 -17.21 8.96
C SER A 213 18.28 -17.04 8.12
N ALA A 214 17.48 -18.10 8.00
CA ALA A 214 16.18 -18.01 7.34
C ALA A 214 15.24 -16.99 8.03
N ALA A 215 15.21 -16.94 9.36
CA ALA A 215 14.39 -16.01 10.12
C ALA A 215 14.80 -14.54 9.92
N GLU A 216 16.10 -14.25 9.81
CA GLU A 216 16.57 -12.89 9.55
C GLU A 216 16.30 -12.49 8.08
N ILE A 217 16.47 -13.41 7.10
CA ILE A 217 16.09 -13.13 5.71
C ILE A 217 14.58 -12.89 5.60
N TYR A 218 13.76 -13.68 6.30
CA TYR A 218 12.32 -13.47 6.39
C TYR A 218 11.99 -12.09 6.96
N THR A 219 12.67 -11.68 8.03
CA THR A 219 12.50 -10.34 8.61
C THR A 219 12.87 -9.24 7.60
N LEU A 220 13.98 -9.40 6.86
CA LEU A 220 14.34 -8.46 5.80
C LEU A 220 13.24 -8.36 4.72
N ILE A 221 12.61 -9.48 4.34
CA ILE A 221 11.52 -9.51 3.36
C ILE A 221 10.31 -8.72 3.87
N VAL A 222 9.78 -9.05 5.06
CA VAL A 222 8.49 -8.52 5.52
C VAL A 222 8.54 -7.06 5.97
N TYR A 223 9.73 -6.53 6.27
CA TYR A 223 9.94 -5.12 6.65
C TYR A 223 10.50 -4.26 5.52
N SER A 224 10.59 -4.79 4.29
CA SER A 224 11.10 -4.02 3.13
C SER A 224 10.14 -4.02 1.96
N GLU A 225 8.84 -4.30 2.18
CA GLU A 225 7.84 -4.39 1.11
C GLU A 225 7.87 -3.16 0.18
N ASP A 226 7.99 -1.97 0.75
CA ASP A 226 7.92 -0.70 0.01
C ASP A 226 9.06 -0.49 -1.00
N GLU A 227 10.21 -1.15 -0.81
CA GLU A 227 11.39 -0.93 -1.65
C GLU A 227 11.99 -2.21 -2.22
N ILE A 228 11.39 -3.37 -1.97
CA ILE A 228 11.92 -4.64 -2.45
C ILE A 228 11.60 -4.85 -3.93
N TYR A 229 12.65 -5.03 -4.74
CA TYR A 229 12.46 -5.29 -6.17
C TYR A 229 11.96 -6.72 -6.34
N THR A 230 11.21 -7.01 -7.41
CA THR A 230 10.79 -8.38 -7.72
C THR A 230 11.96 -9.36 -7.72
N SER A 231 13.09 -8.99 -8.36
CA SER A 231 14.29 -9.83 -8.39
C SER A 231 14.94 -9.98 -7.00
N THR A 232 14.90 -8.94 -6.17
CA THR A 232 15.38 -8.99 -4.79
C THR A 232 14.53 -9.92 -3.94
N PHE A 233 13.20 -9.80 -3.99
CA PHE A 233 12.29 -10.70 -3.29
C PHE A 233 12.52 -12.15 -3.68
N LEU A 234 12.56 -12.45 -4.98
CA LEU A 234 12.76 -13.83 -5.46
C LEU A 234 14.12 -14.40 -5.00
N GLY A 235 15.19 -13.60 -5.09
CA GLY A 235 16.51 -14.03 -4.65
C GLY A 235 16.63 -14.23 -3.13
N MET A 236 15.97 -13.39 -2.34
CA MET A 236 15.85 -13.52 -0.88
C MET A 236 14.99 -14.72 -0.49
N TYR A 237 13.81 -14.87 -1.10
CA TYR A 237 12.89 -15.99 -0.88
C TYR A 237 13.58 -17.33 -1.14
N ASN A 238 14.29 -17.48 -2.26
CA ASN A 238 15.01 -18.71 -2.57
C ASN A 238 16.08 -19.05 -1.52
N ARG A 239 16.82 -18.04 -1.04
CA ARG A 239 17.86 -18.20 -0.01
C ARG A 239 17.26 -18.49 1.36
N MET A 240 16.15 -17.85 1.71
CA MET A 240 15.37 -18.14 2.92
C MET A 240 14.92 -19.60 2.91
N MET A 241 14.28 -20.04 1.83
CA MET A 241 13.76 -21.41 1.69
C MET A 241 14.85 -22.48 1.68
N ALA A 242 16.07 -22.13 1.24
CA ALA A 242 17.24 -23.02 1.25
C ALA A 242 17.94 -23.09 2.61
N LYS A 243 17.79 -22.07 3.45
CA LYS A 243 18.36 -21.98 4.81
C LYS A 243 17.37 -22.39 5.91
N MET A 244 16.13 -22.71 5.53
CA MET A 244 15.09 -23.15 6.45
C MET A 244 15.39 -24.60 6.86
N ASP A 245 15.54 -24.84 8.17
CA ASP A 245 15.83 -26.15 8.75
C ASP A 245 14.55 -26.86 9.23
N GLU A 246 13.44 -26.13 9.32
CA GLU A 246 12.13 -26.62 9.75
C GLU A 246 11.54 -27.65 8.78
N SER A 247 10.75 -28.56 9.34
CA SER A 247 10.12 -29.65 8.58
C SER A 247 9.02 -29.15 7.65
N SER A 248 8.37 -28.05 8.02
CA SER A 248 7.35 -27.39 7.22
C SER A 248 7.50 -25.87 7.25
N THR A 249 6.96 -25.21 6.22
CA THR A 249 6.88 -23.75 6.19
C THR A 249 5.90 -23.19 7.23
N TYR A 250 5.00 -24.02 7.79
CA TYR A 250 4.11 -23.60 8.86
C TYR A 250 4.85 -23.56 10.20
N GLU A 251 5.68 -24.57 10.48
CA GLU A 251 6.59 -24.59 11.63
C GLU A 251 7.53 -23.40 11.61
N PHE A 252 8.08 -23.05 10.44
CA PHE A 252 8.88 -21.82 10.26
C PHE A 252 8.11 -20.54 10.64
N LEU A 253 6.86 -20.39 10.17
CA LEU A 253 6.03 -19.24 10.56
C LEU A 253 5.70 -19.24 12.06
N TYR A 254 5.51 -20.41 12.65
CA TYR A 254 5.29 -20.55 14.09
C TYR A 254 6.53 -20.12 14.89
N ASN A 255 7.73 -20.56 14.50
CA ASN A 255 8.99 -20.21 15.16
C ASN A 255 9.36 -18.74 15.03
N THR A 256 8.86 -18.06 13.99
CA THR A 256 8.98 -16.60 13.80
C THR A 256 7.82 -15.83 14.43
N ASN A 257 7.00 -16.48 15.25
CA ASN A 257 5.80 -15.94 15.90
C ASN A 257 4.81 -15.26 14.95
N PHE A 258 4.80 -15.70 13.70
CA PHE A 258 4.01 -15.11 12.62
C PHE A 258 4.23 -13.60 12.45
N ASN A 259 5.43 -13.10 12.77
CA ASN A 259 5.82 -11.71 12.58
C ASN A 259 5.53 -11.25 11.14
N ASN A 260 4.62 -10.29 10.94
CA ASN A 260 4.17 -9.81 9.63
C ASN A 260 3.83 -10.92 8.61
N PHE A 261 3.30 -12.06 9.06
CA PHE A 261 3.02 -13.19 8.18
C PHE A 261 1.98 -12.87 7.09
N ARG A 262 1.02 -11.99 7.34
CA ARG A 262 0.06 -11.55 6.31
C ARG A 262 0.76 -10.82 5.18
N THR A 263 1.70 -9.94 5.52
CA THR A 263 2.58 -9.25 4.56
C THR A 263 3.40 -10.27 3.78
N PHE A 264 4.03 -11.23 4.44
CA PHE A 264 4.77 -12.29 3.75
C PHE A 264 3.91 -13.07 2.75
N ILE A 265 2.71 -13.50 3.16
CA ILE A 265 1.78 -14.25 2.31
C ILE A 265 1.28 -13.39 1.14
N LYS A 266 0.98 -12.11 1.37
CA LYS A 266 0.66 -11.12 0.33
C LYS A 266 1.79 -11.01 -0.69
N MET A 267 3.03 -10.80 -0.23
CA MET A 267 4.20 -10.71 -1.12
C MET A 267 4.43 -12.02 -1.88
N ALA A 268 4.31 -13.17 -1.22
CA ALA A 268 4.42 -14.46 -1.88
C ALA A 268 3.33 -14.68 -2.93
N ALA A 269 2.12 -14.16 -2.70
CA ALA A 269 1.03 -14.17 -3.68
C ALA A 269 1.37 -13.25 -4.88
N GLY A 270 1.74 -11.99 -4.61
CA GLY A 270 2.08 -10.99 -5.63
C GLY A 270 3.26 -11.40 -6.52
N TYR A 271 4.26 -12.08 -5.95
CA TYR A 271 5.44 -12.55 -6.68
C TYR A 271 5.35 -14.03 -7.14
N ASN A 272 4.17 -14.64 -7.09
CA ASN A 272 3.87 -16.03 -7.48
C ASN A 272 4.71 -17.14 -6.78
N THR A 273 5.20 -16.92 -5.56
CA THR A 273 5.88 -17.95 -4.77
C THR A 273 4.96 -18.66 -3.77
N LEU A 274 3.74 -18.15 -3.52
CA LEU A 274 2.80 -18.67 -2.52
C LEU A 274 2.53 -20.17 -2.66
N ASN A 275 2.28 -20.67 -3.87
CA ASN A 275 1.97 -22.09 -4.08
C ASN A 275 3.16 -22.99 -3.70
N SER A 276 4.40 -22.55 -3.97
CA SER A 276 5.60 -23.29 -3.58
C SER A 276 5.80 -23.28 -2.06
N PHE A 277 5.44 -22.18 -1.39
CA PHE A 277 5.51 -22.04 0.05
C PHE A 277 4.47 -22.93 0.75
N LEU A 278 3.23 -22.94 0.27
CA LEU A 278 2.16 -23.83 0.75
C LEU A 278 2.44 -25.31 0.44
N GLY A 279 3.24 -25.60 -0.58
CA GLY A 279 3.60 -26.96 -0.99
C GLY A 279 4.43 -27.72 0.05
N LYS A 280 5.09 -27.02 0.98
CA LYS A 280 5.81 -27.62 2.12
C LYS A 280 4.95 -27.78 3.39
N MET A 281 3.62 -27.63 3.29
CA MET A 281 2.68 -27.79 4.40
C MET A 281 1.80 -29.03 4.19
N GLY A 282 1.51 -29.75 5.28
CA GLY A 282 0.41 -30.71 5.32
C GLY A 282 -0.95 -30.00 5.35
N ASP A 283 -2.04 -30.75 5.09
CA ASP A 283 -3.37 -30.14 4.98
C ASP A 283 -3.86 -29.52 6.30
N TYR A 284 -3.52 -30.13 7.44
CA TYR A 284 -3.80 -29.56 8.76
C TYR A 284 -3.09 -28.21 8.99
N GLU A 285 -1.85 -28.09 8.55
CA GLU A 285 -1.07 -26.85 8.66
C GLU A 285 -1.62 -25.75 7.75
N LYS A 286 -2.02 -26.10 6.51
CA LYS A 286 -2.70 -25.18 5.59
C LYS A 286 -4.00 -24.66 6.19
N GLN A 287 -4.83 -25.55 6.77
CA GLN A 287 -6.07 -25.16 7.44
C GLN A 287 -5.81 -24.17 8.58
N LYS A 288 -4.80 -24.42 9.42
CA LYS A 288 -4.41 -23.49 10.49
C LYS A 288 -3.92 -22.14 9.95
N LEU A 289 -3.06 -22.15 8.93
CA LEU A 289 -2.56 -20.92 8.32
C LEU A 289 -3.71 -20.10 7.75
N PHE A 290 -4.60 -20.74 6.98
CA PHE A 290 -5.76 -20.10 6.38
C PHE A 290 -6.71 -19.52 7.43
N ALA A 291 -7.01 -20.28 8.50
CA ALA A 291 -7.77 -19.75 9.63
C ALA A 291 -7.10 -18.52 10.24
N LYS A 292 -5.78 -18.56 10.49
CA LYS A 292 -5.03 -17.43 11.04
C LYS A 292 -4.99 -16.23 10.10
N LEU A 293 -4.85 -16.47 8.79
CA LEU A 293 -4.85 -15.42 7.77
C LEU A 293 -6.19 -14.67 7.80
N VAL A 294 -7.30 -15.42 7.82
CA VAL A 294 -8.66 -14.92 7.79
C VAL A 294 -9.08 -14.25 9.10
N GLN A 295 -8.65 -14.72 10.27
CA GLN A 295 -9.20 -14.24 11.55
C GLN A 295 -8.80 -12.80 11.90
N GLY A 296 -9.79 -11.98 12.28
CA GLY A 296 -9.57 -10.69 12.93
C GLY A 296 -9.12 -9.55 12.03
N ILE A 297 -9.35 -9.62 10.71
CA ILE A 297 -8.92 -8.56 9.78
C ILE A 297 -9.68 -7.24 10.01
N GLN A 298 -10.90 -7.27 10.56
CA GLN A 298 -11.65 -6.06 10.93
C GLN A 298 -10.96 -5.25 12.04
N ASN A 299 -10.10 -5.91 12.80
CA ASN A 299 -9.31 -5.31 13.87
C ASN A 299 -7.93 -4.86 13.36
N ALA A 300 -7.54 -5.30 12.16
CA ALA A 300 -6.35 -4.79 11.50
C ALA A 300 -6.64 -3.35 11.13
N ASN A 301 -6.02 -2.43 11.86
CA ASN A 301 -6.20 -1.00 11.64
C ASN A 301 -5.23 -0.55 10.54
N ASP A 302 -5.30 -1.18 9.36
CA ASP A 302 -4.28 -1.08 8.30
C ASP A 302 -4.86 -0.55 6.98
N ASN A 303 -5.89 0.32 7.04
CA ASN A 303 -6.57 0.85 5.85
C ASN A 303 -7.04 -0.23 4.86
N LEU A 304 -7.44 -1.42 5.36
CA LEU A 304 -7.89 -2.59 4.60
C LEU A 304 -6.76 -3.39 3.91
N GLU A 305 -5.49 -3.14 4.22
CA GLU A 305 -4.37 -3.93 3.68
C GLU A 305 -4.49 -5.42 4.00
N SER A 306 -4.92 -5.79 5.21
CA SER A 306 -5.17 -7.18 5.57
C SER A 306 -6.29 -7.80 4.73
N ALA A 307 -7.31 -7.02 4.37
CA ALA A 307 -8.39 -7.48 3.50
C ALA A 307 -7.92 -7.66 2.05
N VAL A 308 -7.04 -6.78 1.57
CA VAL A 308 -6.36 -6.95 0.26
C VAL A 308 -5.48 -8.20 0.27
N ALA A 309 -4.72 -8.46 1.34
CA ALA A 309 -3.92 -9.67 1.45
C ALA A 309 -4.76 -10.96 1.31
N ILE A 310 -5.99 -10.96 1.82
CA ILE A 310 -6.96 -12.06 1.64
C ILE A 310 -7.37 -12.21 0.16
N ALA A 311 -7.68 -11.10 -0.52
CA ALA A 311 -8.02 -11.10 -1.93
C ALA A 311 -6.88 -11.57 -2.83
N ASP A 312 -5.66 -11.12 -2.54
CA ASP A 312 -4.45 -11.46 -3.27
C ASP A 312 -4.09 -12.94 -3.09
N THR A 313 -4.25 -13.44 -1.86
CA THR A 313 -4.09 -14.85 -1.53
C THR A 313 -5.11 -15.69 -2.29
N TYR A 314 -6.40 -15.34 -2.21
CA TYR A 314 -7.47 -16.06 -2.91
C TYR A 314 -7.21 -16.13 -4.43
N GLY A 315 -6.87 -15.00 -5.04
CA GLY A 315 -6.60 -14.90 -6.48
C GLY A 315 -5.30 -15.55 -6.95
N SER A 316 -4.44 -16.00 -6.02
CA SER A 316 -3.12 -16.58 -6.35
C SER A 316 -3.00 -18.08 -6.01
N ILE A 317 -3.97 -18.65 -5.29
CA ILE A 317 -4.03 -20.09 -5.04
C ILE A 317 -4.43 -20.83 -6.33
N ARG A 318 -3.56 -21.74 -6.79
CA ARG A 318 -3.80 -22.54 -8.01
C ARG A 318 -4.49 -23.88 -7.71
N SER A 319 -4.19 -24.48 -6.56
CA SER A 319 -4.75 -25.78 -6.17
C SER A 319 -6.22 -25.63 -5.77
N THR A 320 -7.11 -26.36 -6.44
CA THR A 320 -8.53 -26.43 -6.08
C THR A 320 -8.72 -26.84 -4.63
N GLY A 321 -7.93 -27.80 -4.12
CA GLY A 321 -8.01 -28.24 -2.72
C GLY A 321 -7.62 -27.14 -1.74
N ASN A 322 -6.51 -26.43 -2.00
CA ASN A 322 -6.11 -25.30 -1.15
C ASN A 322 -7.13 -24.16 -1.21
N LYS A 323 -7.73 -23.93 -2.38
CA LYS A 323 -8.77 -22.91 -2.58
C LYS A 323 -10.00 -23.23 -1.73
N ILE A 324 -10.49 -24.47 -1.78
CA ILE A 324 -11.60 -24.94 -0.94
C ILE A 324 -11.28 -24.78 0.56
N MET A 325 -10.07 -25.15 1.01
CA MET A 325 -9.69 -24.97 2.41
C MET A 325 -9.68 -23.50 2.83
N PHE A 326 -9.26 -22.60 1.94
CA PHE A 326 -9.26 -21.17 2.22
C PHE A 326 -10.68 -20.60 2.26
N GLU A 327 -11.56 -21.01 1.34
CA GLU A 327 -12.99 -20.67 1.35
C GLU A 327 -13.68 -21.15 2.63
N GLN A 328 -13.39 -22.37 3.08
CA GLN A 328 -13.90 -22.92 4.33
C GLN A 328 -13.44 -22.10 5.55
N ALA A 329 -12.19 -21.62 5.55
CA ALA A 329 -11.70 -20.76 6.63
C ALA A 329 -12.46 -19.42 6.69
N ILE A 330 -12.74 -18.81 5.53
CA ILE A 330 -13.54 -17.57 5.43
C ILE A 330 -14.97 -17.81 5.93
N LEU A 331 -15.63 -18.87 5.46
CA LEU A 331 -16.99 -19.23 5.88
C LEU A 331 -17.05 -19.51 7.39
N ALA A 332 -16.13 -20.31 7.92
CA ALA A 332 -16.10 -20.65 9.34
C ALA A 332 -15.94 -19.41 10.23
N TYR A 333 -15.08 -18.46 9.82
CA TYR A 333 -14.92 -17.22 10.58
C TYR A 333 -16.14 -16.30 10.44
N TYR A 334 -16.71 -16.16 9.24
CA TYR A 334 -17.95 -15.40 9.03
C TYR A 334 -19.09 -15.91 9.93
N GLU A 335 -19.29 -17.23 9.99
CA GLU A 335 -20.31 -17.86 10.84
C GLU A 335 -20.10 -17.56 12.34
N GLN A 336 -18.85 -17.41 12.77
CA GLN A 336 -18.50 -17.05 14.15
C GLN A 336 -18.87 -15.60 14.49
N ILE A 337 -18.81 -14.68 13.51
CA ILE A 337 -18.96 -13.23 13.74
C ILE A 337 -20.30 -12.63 13.33
N LYS A 338 -21.08 -13.31 12.47
CA LYS A 338 -22.29 -12.78 11.79
C LYS A 338 -23.49 -12.38 12.68
N ASN A 339 -23.32 -12.38 14.00
CA ASN A 339 -24.32 -11.89 14.95
C ASN A 339 -23.67 -11.23 16.18
N THR A 340 -22.34 -11.06 16.16
CA THR A 340 -21.56 -10.56 17.30
C THR A 340 -20.80 -9.29 16.95
N ASP A 341 -20.48 -9.09 15.67
CA ASP A 341 -19.77 -7.92 15.17
C ASP A 341 -20.34 -7.51 13.80
N ALA A 342 -21.24 -6.53 13.80
CA ALA A 342 -21.96 -6.10 12.59
C ALA A 342 -21.01 -5.50 11.53
N GLU A 343 -19.89 -4.89 11.93
CA GLU A 343 -18.92 -4.33 10.99
C GLU A 343 -18.04 -5.42 10.39
N ALA A 344 -17.62 -6.40 11.20
CA ALA A 344 -16.97 -7.59 10.69
C ALA A 344 -17.92 -8.36 9.75
N GLU A 345 -19.18 -8.54 10.11
CA GLU A 345 -20.17 -9.20 9.25
C GLU A 345 -20.26 -8.55 7.88
N LYS A 346 -20.31 -7.21 7.80
CA LYS A 346 -20.29 -6.48 6.52
C LYS A 346 -19.01 -6.75 5.72
N LEU A 347 -17.84 -6.69 6.37
CA LEU A 347 -16.55 -6.90 5.72
C LEU A 347 -16.41 -8.33 5.18
N TYR A 348 -16.69 -9.34 6.00
CA TYR A 348 -16.58 -10.74 5.58
C TYR A 348 -17.71 -11.17 4.65
N GLY A 349 -18.92 -10.64 4.82
CA GLY A 349 -20.01 -10.80 3.87
C GLY A 349 -19.61 -10.26 2.49
N LEU A 350 -18.97 -9.09 2.43
CA LEU A 350 -18.43 -8.55 1.20
C LEU A 350 -17.32 -9.44 0.61
N ILE A 351 -16.40 -9.96 1.43
CA ILE A 351 -15.35 -10.90 0.98
C ILE A 351 -15.98 -12.14 0.34
N LEU A 352 -16.98 -12.74 0.98
CA LEU A 352 -17.72 -13.88 0.44
C LEU A 352 -18.37 -13.54 -0.90
N SER A 353 -19.00 -12.37 -1.01
CA SER A 353 -19.62 -11.93 -2.28
C SER A 353 -18.59 -11.66 -3.38
N VAL A 354 -17.47 -11.00 -3.07
CA VAL A 354 -16.39 -10.69 -4.03
C VAL A 354 -15.72 -11.96 -4.56
N PHE A 355 -15.61 -12.99 -3.72
CA PHE A 355 -15.01 -14.28 -4.10
C PHE A 355 -16.03 -15.29 -4.61
N GLU A 356 -17.32 -14.94 -4.64
CA GLU A 356 -18.43 -15.82 -5.04
C GLU A 356 -18.52 -17.11 -4.20
N ILE A 357 -18.20 -17.02 -2.90
CA ILE A 357 -18.18 -18.16 -1.97
C ILE A 357 -19.56 -18.38 -1.35
N GLY A 358 -20.00 -19.65 -1.27
CA GLY A 358 -21.16 -20.06 -0.46
C GLY A 358 -22.52 -19.93 -1.12
N GLY A 359 -22.60 -19.56 -2.41
CA GLY A 359 -23.81 -19.63 -3.24
C GLY A 359 -24.97 -18.71 -2.83
N GLN A 360 -24.89 -18.03 -1.68
CA GLN A 360 -25.77 -16.93 -1.33
C GLN A 360 -25.21 -15.64 -1.91
N SER A 361 -25.55 -15.40 -3.18
CA SER A 361 -25.50 -14.06 -3.74
C SER A 361 -26.51 -13.20 -2.99
N THR A 362 -26.15 -12.68 -1.81
CA THR A 362 -26.76 -11.44 -1.36
C THR A 362 -26.37 -10.44 -2.43
N SER A 363 -27.34 -10.03 -3.24
CA SER A 363 -27.18 -9.00 -4.27
C SER A 363 -26.85 -7.69 -3.57
N ASN A 364 -25.59 -7.53 -3.17
CA ASN A 364 -25.10 -6.29 -2.64
C ASN A 364 -25.05 -5.32 -3.82
N MET A 365 -26.08 -4.49 -3.95
CA MET A 365 -26.21 -3.50 -5.01
C MET A 365 -24.93 -2.66 -5.14
N ALA A 366 -24.27 -2.35 -4.01
CA ALA A 366 -22.98 -1.65 -4.03
C ALA A 366 -21.88 -2.45 -4.74
N LEU A 367 -21.81 -3.77 -4.54
CA LEU A 367 -20.86 -4.65 -5.24
C LEU A 367 -21.20 -4.78 -6.73
N ALA A 368 -22.48 -4.96 -7.07
CA ALA A 368 -22.91 -5.06 -8.46
C ALA A 368 -22.60 -3.77 -9.22
N ASP A 369 -22.93 -2.61 -8.63
CA ASP A 369 -22.62 -1.30 -9.19
C ASP A 369 -21.12 -1.08 -9.29
N GLN A 370 -20.34 -1.47 -8.27
CA GLN A 370 -18.89 -1.30 -8.29
C GLN A 370 -18.24 -2.19 -9.34
N THR A 371 -18.71 -3.42 -9.50
CA THR A 371 -18.27 -4.35 -10.54
C THR A 371 -18.57 -3.79 -11.92
N ALA A 372 -19.79 -3.27 -12.14
CA ALA A 372 -20.16 -2.61 -13.39
C ALA A 372 -19.29 -1.36 -13.66
N SER A 373 -19.11 -0.51 -12.64
CA SER A 373 -18.27 0.69 -12.69
C SER A 373 -16.80 0.39 -12.98
N LEU A 374 -16.27 -0.76 -12.52
CA LEU A 374 -14.90 -1.16 -12.82
C LEU A 374 -14.75 -1.82 -14.19
N LYS A 375 -15.83 -2.35 -14.79
CA LYS A 375 -15.82 -2.93 -16.15
C LYS A 375 -15.84 -1.89 -17.25
N ILE A 376 -16.50 -0.75 -17.01
CA ILE A 376 -16.63 0.33 -17.98
C ILE A 376 -16.24 1.64 -17.32
N LEU A 377 -15.28 2.37 -17.91
CA LEU A 377 -14.97 3.75 -17.56
C LEU A 377 -15.58 4.70 -18.60
N PRO A 378 -16.63 5.44 -18.24
CA PRO A 378 -17.20 6.47 -19.09
C PRO A 378 -16.15 7.52 -19.53
N ILE A 379 -16.20 7.91 -20.80
CA ILE A 379 -15.22 8.86 -21.37
C ILE A 379 -15.31 10.25 -20.71
N ASP A 380 -16.49 10.66 -20.24
CA ASP A 380 -16.72 11.94 -19.57
C ASP A 380 -15.99 12.07 -18.23
N ARG A 381 -15.75 10.93 -17.54
CA ARG A 381 -14.91 10.90 -16.34
C ARG A 381 -13.48 11.28 -16.62
N ILE A 382 -12.95 10.99 -17.81
CA ILE A 382 -11.54 11.25 -18.15
C ILE A 382 -11.34 12.38 -19.16
N TYR A 383 -12.40 12.88 -19.77
CA TYR A 383 -12.35 14.00 -20.72
C TYR A 383 -12.83 15.30 -20.05
N LYS A 384 -11.97 15.86 -19.20
CA LYS A 384 -12.30 17.04 -18.39
C LYS A 384 -11.77 18.32 -19.05
N GLY A 385 -12.66 19.28 -19.28
CA GLY A 385 -12.24 20.64 -19.69
C GLY A 385 -11.87 20.72 -21.16
N GLY A 386 -12.48 19.87 -21.99
CA GLY A 386 -12.25 19.84 -23.43
C GLY A 386 -11.01 19.04 -23.86
N LYS A 387 -10.35 18.32 -22.94
CA LYS A 387 -9.24 17.41 -23.25
C LYS A 387 -9.03 16.35 -22.18
N ASN A 388 -8.40 15.24 -22.55
CA ASN A 388 -7.83 14.27 -21.61
C ASN A 388 -6.35 14.61 -21.37
N VAL A 389 -5.94 14.72 -20.11
CA VAL A 389 -4.56 15.08 -19.71
C VAL A 389 -3.92 13.90 -19.00
N GLN A 390 -2.72 13.52 -19.41
CA GLN A 390 -2.00 12.39 -18.82
C GLN A 390 -0.58 12.78 -18.41
N GLN A 391 -0.05 12.11 -17.39
CA GLN A 391 1.36 12.18 -17.01
C GLN A 391 2.00 10.80 -17.07
N HIS A 392 3.09 10.67 -17.81
CA HIS A 392 3.85 9.43 -17.96
C HIS A 392 5.26 9.64 -17.41
N PHE A 393 5.62 8.87 -16.38
CA PHE A 393 6.88 8.96 -15.67
C PHE A 393 7.92 8.02 -16.26
N PHE A 394 9.04 8.55 -16.75
CA PHE A 394 10.22 7.79 -17.18
C PHE A 394 11.43 8.12 -16.30
N PHE A 395 12.42 7.24 -16.24
CA PHE A 395 13.52 7.32 -15.26
C PHE A 395 14.89 7.25 -15.93
N ASP A 396 15.90 7.90 -15.35
CA ASP A 396 17.26 8.03 -15.90
C ASP A 396 18.11 6.77 -15.70
N ASP A 397 17.60 5.62 -16.15
CA ASP A 397 18.31 4.34 -16.15
C ASP A 397 18.29 3.71 -17.57
N PRO A 398 19.07 2.64 -17.83
CA PRO A 398 19.08 1.99 -19.14
C PRO A 398 17.71 1.47 -19.62
N ASP A 399 16.89 0.92 -18.73
CA ASP A 399 15.54 0.43 -19.03
C ASP A 399 14.58 1.60 -19.31
N GLY A 400 14.64 2.65 -18.51
CA GLY A 400 13.86 3.88 -18.69
C GLY A 400 14.17 4.57 -20.02
N LYS A 401 15.44 4.60 -20.44
CA LYS A 401 15.86 5.07 -21.77
C LYS A 401 15.32 4.19 -22.90
N ALA A 402 15.39 2.86 -22.75
CA ALA A 402 14.85 1.92 -23.73
C ALA A 402 13.32 2.03 -23.85
N SER A 403 12.62 2.03 -22.72
CA SER A 403 11.17 2.20 -22.58
C SER A 403 10.71 3.53 -23.17
N TYR A 404 11.41 4.63 -22.90
CA TYR A 404 11.11 5.94 -23.50
C TYR A 404 11.26 5.93 -25.03
N ASN A 405 12.33 5.33 -25.55
CA ASN A 405 12.54 5.24 -26.99
C ASN A 405 11.49 4.36 -27.69
N HIS A 406 11.10 3.24 -27.06
CA HIS A 406 10.05 2.37 -27.56
C HIS A 406 8.67 3.06 -27.51
N PHE A 407 8.39 3.81 -26.44
CA PHE A 407 7.20 4.68 -26.33
C PHE A 407 7.14 5.71 -27.47
N LEU A 408 8.23 6.44 -27.73
CA LEU A 408 8.30 7.39 -28.84
C LEU A 408 8.03 6.71 -30.19
N GLY A 409 8.64 5.55 -30.44
CA GLY A 409 8.42 4.76 -31.65
C GLY A 409 6.95 4.36 -31.81
N THR A 410 6.31 3.95 -30.72
CA THR A 410 4.90 3.53 -30.68
C THR A 410 3.93 4.67 -31.08
N PHE A 411 4.20 5.89 -30.63
CA PHE A 411 3.38 7.07 -30.93
C PHE A 411 3.78 7.81 -32.22
N ARG A 412 4.86 7.41 -32.91
CA ARG A 412 5.21 7.90 -34.25
C ARG A 412 4.34 7.25 -35.32
N ASN A 413 3.03 7.47 -35.22
CA ASN A 413 2.07 7.07 -36.23
C ASN A 413 1.25 8.27 -36.71
N GLY A 414 0.45 8.09 -37.77
CA GLY A 414 -0.29 9.18 -38.40
C GLY A 414 -1.27 9.93 -37.48
N ASN A 415 -1.67 9.33 -36.36
CA ASN A 415 -2.69 9.86 -35.46
C ASN A 415 -2.15 10.79 -34.36
N TRP A 416 -0.84 10.84 -34.15
CA TRP A 416 -0.23 11.58 -33.04
C TRP A 416 0.87 12.53 -33.51
N SER A 417 1.05 13.60 -32.76
CA SER A 417 2.14 14.58 -32.89
C SER A 417 2.96 14.58 -31.61
N ILE A 418 4.26 14.81 -31.71
CA ILE A 418 5.17 14.87 -30.56
C ILE A 418 5.80 16.26 -30.56
N LEU A 419 5.57 17.01 -29.48
CA LEU A 419 6.10 18.34 -29.27
C LEU A 419 7.21 18.26 -28.22
N ASP A 420 8.41 18.69 -28.58
CA ASP A 420 9.54 18.78 -27.65
C ASP A 420 9.44 20.08 -26.83
N ARG A 421 9.57 19.97 -25.51
CA ARG A 421 9.56 21.09 -24.55
C ARG A 421 10.87 21.20 -23.77
N GLY A 422 11.95 20.60 -24.28
CA GLY A 422 13.26 20.59 -23.61
C GLY A 422 13.37 19.39 -22.66
N THR A 423 12.94 19.55 -21.41
CA THR A 423 13.06 18.51 -20.36
C THR A 423 11.97 17.44 -20.39
N TYR A 424 10.91 17.69 -21.16
CA TYR A 424 9.79 16.77 -21.36
C TYR A 424 9.24 16.92 -22.79
N ILE A 425 8.33 16.03 -23.16
CA ILE A 425 7.58 16.08 -24.42
C ILE A 425 6.08 16.09 -24.16
N ILE A 426 5.33 16.54 -25.15
CA ILE A 426 3.87 16.41 -25.20
C ILE A 426 3.52 15.57 -26.42
N VAL A 427 2.92 14.39 -26.20
CA VAL A 427 2.29 13.63 -27.28
C VAL A 427 0.84 14.06 -27.38
N LYS A 428 0.43 14.56 -28.54
CA LYS A 428 -0.90 15.13 -28.78
C LYS A 428 -1.63 14.45 -29.92
N SER A 429 -2.90 14.14 -29.73
CA SER A 429 -3.75 13.59 -30.80
C SER A 429 -3.91 14.60 -31.96
N LYS A 430 -3.85 14.11 -33.20
CA LYS A 430 -4.05 14.93 -34.41
C LYS A 430 -5.51 15.01 -34.86
N SER A 431 -6.33 14.05 -34.43
CA SER A 431 -7.73 13.94 -34.81
C SER A 431 -8.53 13.18 -33.75
N GLY A 432 -9.84 13.44 -33.70
CA GLY A 432 -10.72 12.91 -32.65
C GLY A 432 -10.73 13.82 -31.42
N MET A 433 -10.89 13.24 -30.25
CA MET A 433 -10.81 13.94 -28.96
C MET A 433 -9.38 14.44 -28.69
N ASP A 434 -9.26 15.60 -28.04
CA ASP A 434 -7.97 16.16 -27.65
C ASP A 434 -7.37 15.36 -26.48
N VAL A 435 -6.22 14.74 -26.73
CA VAL A 435 -5.49 13.94 -25.76
C VAL A 435 -4.07 14.48 -25.68
N GLU A 436 -3.63 14.85 -24.48
CA GLU A 436 -2.28 15.38 -24.22
C GLU A 436 -1.57 14.50 -23.19
N ILE A 437 -0.48 13.86 -23.61
CA ILE A 437 0.38 13.05 -22.75
C ILE A 437 1.65 13.83 -22.46
N TYR A 438 1.84 14.20 -21.20
CA TYR A 438 3.05 14.86 -20.70
C TYR A 438 4.02 13.79 -20.22
N ALA A 439 5.16 13.64 -20.90
CA ALA A 439 6.15 12.62 -20.57
C ALA A 439 7.53 13.25 -20.37
N ASN A 440 8.11 13.07 -19.19
CA ASN A 440 9.47 13.55 -18.91
C ASN A 440 10.49 12.74 -19.72
N LYS A 441 11.61 13.37 -20.10
CA LYS A 441 12.72 12.64 -20.71
C LYS A 441 13.55 11.98 -19.60
N PRO A 442 14.00 10.73 -19.78
CA PRO A 442 14.93 10.07 -18.85
C PRO A 442 16.14 10.93 -18.49
N THR A 443 16.83 11.49 -19.49
CA THR A 443 18.07 12.28 -19.29
C THR A 443 17.87 13.62 -18.57
N SER A 444 16.64 14.00 -18.28
CA SER A 444 16.29 15.19 -17.51
C SER A 444 15.14 14.88 -16.56
N GLU A 445 15.19 13.70 -15.92
CA GLU A 445 14.11 13.13 -15.11
C GLU A 445 13.48 14.14 -14.16
N PHE A 446 14.21 14.56 -13.12
CA PHE A 446 13.70 15.46 -12.09
C PHE A 446 13.23 16.81 -12.66
N ALA A 447 14.06 17.44 -13.50
CA ALA A 447 13.74 18.72 -14.12
C ALA A 447 12.50 18.64 -15.04
N GLY A 448 12.26 17.49 -15.67
CA GLY A 448 11.07 17.25 -16.49
C GLY A 448 9.83 17.01 -15.63
N GLN A 449 9.94 16.21 -14.58
CA GLN A 449 8.85 15.96 -13.64
C GLN A 449 8.40 17.25 -12.94
N ASP A 450 9.36 18.06 -12.46
CA ASP A 450 9.08 19.35 -11.83
C ASP A 450 8.44 20.35 -12.80
N ALA A 451 8.93 20.42 -14.04
CA ALA A 451 8.35 21.30 -15.07
C ALA A 451 6.90 20.90 -15.43
N ILE A 452 6.60 19.61 -15.51
CA ILE A 452 5.24 19.10 -15.73
C ILE A 452 4.35 19.45 -14.54
N LYS A 453 4.84 19.25 -13.30
CA LYS A 453 4.09 19.59 -12.08
C LYS A 453 3.76 21.09 -12.03
N ALA A 454 4.75 21.95 -12.26
CA ALA A 454 4.56 23.40 -12.31
C ALA A 454 3.52 23.80 -13.38
N HIS A 455 3.51 23.12 -14.53
CA HIS A 455 2.49 23.35 -15.56
C HIS A 455 1.08 22.98 -15.08
N PHE A 456 0.90 21.86 -14.38
CA PHE A 456 -0.40 21.47 -13.83
C PHE A 456 -0.88 22.43 -12.74
N GLU A 457 0.03 22.93 -11.90
CA GLU A 457 -0.25 23.96 -10.89
C GLU A 457 -0.69 25.28 -11.56
N GLU A 458 0.08 25.78 -12.53
CA GLU A 458 -0.20 27.03 -13.26
C GLU A 458 -1.54 26.97 -13.99
N THR A 459 -1.83 25.85 -14.65
CA THR A 459 -3.07 25.68 -15.42
C THR A 459 -4.25 25.25 -14.56
N SER A 460 -4.03 24.90 -13.29
CA SER A 460 -5.02 24.26 -12.41
C SER A 460 -5.69 23.05 -13.07
N ARG A 461 -4.90 22.29 -13.84
CA ARG A 461 -5.35 21.11 -14.59
C ARG A 461 -4.43 19.92 -14.30
N TRP A 462 -4.91 19.05 -13.43
CA TRP A 462 -4.22 17.84 -12.99
C TRP A 462 -4.42 16.67 -13.95
N PRO A 463 -3.57 15.63 -13.97
CA PRO A 463 -3.73 14.49 -14.87
C PRO A 463 -4.97 13.65 -14.53
N ASP A 464 -5.67 13.15 -15.55
CA ASP A 464 -6.75 12.15 -15.45
C ASP A 464 -6.19 10.72 -15.51
N VAL A 465 -5.05 10.55 -16.19
CA VAL A 465 -4.34 9.28 -16.31
C VAL A 465 -2.91 9.48 -15.86
N VAL A 466 -2.46 8.64 -14.93
CA VAL A 466 -1.07 8.61 -14.49
C VAL A 466 -0.46 7.26 -14.82
N VAL A 467 0.70 7.27 -15.48
CA VAL A 467 1.39 6.05 -15.91
C VAL A 467 2.81 6.02 -15.37
N HIS A 468 3.12 4.97 -14.63
CA HIS A 468 4.47 4.67 -14.14
C HIS A 468 5.20 3.78 -15.15
N ARG A 469 6.28 4.29 -15.77
CA ARG A 469 7.06 3.64 -16.84
C ARG A 469 8.51 3.38 -16.45
N GLY A 470 8.73 2.91 -15.22
CA GLY A 470 10.04 2.52 -14.72
C GLY A 470 10.03 1.27 -13.87
N HIS A 471 11.17 1.02 -13.24
CA HIS A 471 11.30 -0.05 -12.27
C HIS A 471 10.36 0.12 -11.06
N SER A 472 10.12 -0.98 -10.34
CA SER A 472 9.19 -1.01 -9.20
C SER A 472 9.57 -0.04 -8.07
N TYR A 473 10.84 0.28 -7.93
CA TYR A 473 11.37 1.13 -6.86
C TYR A 473 11.17 2.61 -7.06
N PHE A 474 10.79 3.02 -8.26
CA PHE A 474 10.36 4.37 -8.53
C PHE A 474 8.84 4.55 -8.39
N ALA A 475 8.09 3.47 -8.12
CA ALA A 475 6.63 3.52 -8.06
C ALA A 475 6.13 4.42 -6.92
N SER A 476 6.80 4.42 -5.77
CA SER A 476 6.43 5.26 -4.61
C SER A 476 6.42 6.75 -4.97
N ALA A 477 7.46 7.25 -5.65
CA ALA A 477 7.53 8.64 -6.10
C ALA A 477 6.38 9.01 -7.05
N ALA A 478 6.05 8.12 -7.99
CA ALA A 478 4.91 8.32 -8.89
C ALA A 478 3.57 8.29 -8.12
N ILE A 479 3.42 7.40 -7.15
CA ILE A 479 2.20 7.26 -6.34
C ILE A 479 2.00 8.46 -5.40
N GLU A 480 3.05 8.98 -4.79
CA GLU A 480 2.99 10.18 -3.93
C GLU A 480 2.64 11.45 -4.71
N SER A 481 2.91 11.48 -6.02
CA SER A 481 2.51 12.57 -6.90
C SER A 481 1.03 12.53 -7.33
N LEU A 482 0.32 11.45 -7.01
CA LEU A 482 -1.08 11.28 -7.38
C LEU A 482 -1.97 12.33 -6.72
N THR A 483 -2.97 12.78 -7.47
CA THR A 483 -4.03 13.63 -6.96
C THR A 483 -5.35 12.86 -7.00
N PRO A 484 -6.37 13.29 -6.22
CA PRO A 484 -7.72 12.72 -6.34
C PRO A 484 -8.34 12.83 -7.74
N ASN A 485 -7.76 13.62 -8.66
CA ASN A 485 -8.26 13.76 -10.03
C ASN A 485 -7.96 12.56 -10.94
N ALA A 486 -6.96 11.73 -10.60
CA ALA A 486 -6.57 10.60 -11.43
C ALA A 486 -7.67 9.53 -11.43
N GLU A 487 -8.20 9.24 -12.61
CA GLU A 487 -9.26 8.24 -12.85
C GLU A 487 -8.68 6.90 -13.31
N ILE A 488 -7.50 6.92 -13.94
CA ILE A 488 -6.73 5.73 -14.32
C ILE A 488 -5.31 5.86 -13.76
N VAL A 489 -4.85 4.82 -13.07
CA VAL A 489 -3.46 4.69 -12.65
C VAL A 489 -2.89 3.40 -13.25
N PHE A 490 -1.88 3.53 -14.09
CA PHE A 490 -1.21 2.39 -14.70
C PHE A 490 0.18 2.19 -14.09
N LEU A 491 0.30 1.15 -13.27
CA LEU A 491 1.56 0.69 -12.70
C LEU A 491 2.20 -0.35 -13.62
N GLY A 492 2.90 0.14 -14.64
CA GLY A 492 3.58 -0.68 -15.64
C GLY A 492 4.90 -1.30 -15.16
N SER A 493 5.29 -1.09 -13.91
CA SER A 493 6.46 -1.71 -13.29
C SER A 493 6.18 -3.14 -12.86
N CYS A 494 7.25 -3.91 -12.64
CA CYS A 494 7.22 -5.17 -11.91
C CYS A 494 6.52 -4.99 -10.55
N GLY A 495 5.72 -5.97 -10.10
CA GLY A 495 5.09 -5.92 -8.76
C GLY A 495 4.09 -4.80 -8.54
N GLY A 496 3.64 -4.07 -9.59
CA GLY A 496 2.71 -2.95 -9.46
C GLY A 496 1.42 -3.31 -8.69
N TYR A 497 1.03 -4.59 -8.75
CA TYR A 497 -0.12 -5.13 -8.02
C TYR A 497 -0.04 -4.92 -6.50
N ASN A 498 1.15 -4.87 -5.90
CA ASN A 498 1.30 -4.73 -4.45
C ASN A 498 0.96 -3.30 -3.95
N ASN A 499 0.81 -2.33 -4.85
CA ASN A 499 0.65 -0.91 -4.51
C ASN A 499 -0.81 -0.41 -4.57
N ILE A 500 -1.79 -1.31 -4.68
CA ILE A 500 -3.21 -0.94 -4.85
C ILE A 500 -3.73 -0.07 -3.71
N ALA A 501 -3.48 -0.47 -2.46
CA ALA A 501 -3.95 0.24 -1.28
C ALA A 501 -3.37 1.66 -1.23
N GLN A 502 -2.07 1.80 -1.54
CA GLN A 502 -1.38 3.08 -1.57
C GLN A 502 -1.91 3.99 -2.70
N VAL A 503 -2.20 3.46 -3.88
CA VAL A 503 -2.85 4.25 -4.95
C VAL A 503 -4.22 4.73 -4.49
N LEU A 504 -5.05 3.87 -3.89
CA LEU A 504 -6.39 4.22 -3.41
C LEU A 504 -6.37 5.11 -2.14
N LYS A 505 -5.21 5.31 -1.51
CA LYS A 505 -5.00 6.31 -0.46
C LYS A 505 -5.01 7.72 -1.05
N TYR A 506 -4.35 7.93 -2.21
CA TYR A 506 -4.23 9.23 -2.88
C TYR A 506 -5.30 9.50 -3.96
N SER A 507 -5.73 8.46 -4.68
CA SER A 507 -6.74 8.53 -5.74
C SER A 507 -7.85 7.48 -5.50
N PRO A 508 -8.81 7.75 -4.59
CA PRO A 508 -9.81 6.76 -4.16
C PRO A 508 -10.70 6.21 -5.29
N ASP A 509 -10.94 7.01 -6.32
CA ASP A 509 -11.81 6.66 -7.44
C ASP A 509 -11.09 6.04 -8.63
N ALA A 510 -9.75 5.98 -8.59
CA ALA A 510 -8.93 5.45 -9.67
C ALA A 510 -9.28 4.01 -10.04
N GLN A 511 -9.16 3.72 -11.33
CA GLN A 511 -9.13 2.37 -11.89
C GLN A 511 -7.67 2.00 -12.16
N ILE A 512 -7.24 0.87 -11.60
CA ILE A 512 -5.81 0.54 -11.52
C ILE A 512 -5.50 -0.59 -12.49
N ILE A 513 -4.53 -0.34 -13.38
CA ILE A 513 -3.90 -1.36 -14.21
C ILE A 513 -2.56 -1.70 -13.57
N SER A 514 -2.26 -2.98 -13.38
CA SER A 514 -1.02 -3.39 -12.69
C SER A 514 -0.49 -4.72 -13.22
N SER A 515 0.83 -4.90 -13.20
CA SER A 515 1.45 -6.22 -13.40
C SER A 515 1.71 -6.93 -12.07
N LYS A 516 1.59 -8.27 -12.05
CA LYS A 516 1.97 -9.10 -10.88
C LYS A 516 3.49 -9.24 -10.77
N GLN A 517 4.15 -9.78 -11.80
CA GLN A 517 5.59 -10.06 -11.73
C GLN A 517 6.42 -9.08 -12.55
N ILE A 518 6.30 -9.12 -13.88
CA ILE A 518 7.20 -8.41 -14.78
C ILE A 518 6.43 -7.41 -15.64
N GLY A 519 6.70 -6.13 -15.36
CA GLY A 519 6.40 -5.03 -16.27
C GLY A 519 7.35 -5.08 -17.47
N THR A 520 6.87 -4.76 -18.68
CA THR A 520 7.73 -4.73 -19.86
C THR A 520 7.23 -3.72 -20.88
N MET A 521 8.15 -2.98 -21.50
CA MET A 521 7.82 -2.01 -22.56
C MET A 521 7.02 -2.64 -23.71
N LEU A 522 7.23 -3.93 -24.01
CA LEU A 522 6.53 -4.65 -25.08
C LEU A 522 5.01 -4.69 -24.87
N VAL A 523 4.58 -4.81 -23.62
CA VAL A 523 3.17 -4.82 -23.23
C VAL A 523 2.72 -3.40 -22.88
N ASN A 524 3.50 -2.68 -22.06
CA ASN A 524 3.17 -1.35 -21.56
C ASN A 524 2.89 -0.35 -22.68
N ASP A 525 3.76 -0.27 -23.69
CA ASP A 525 3.59 0.69 -24.78
C ASP A 525 2.40 0.37 -25.66
N ARG A 526 2.18 -0.92 -25.91
CA ARG A 526 1.02 -1.36 -26.68
C ARG A 526 -0.27 -1.06 -25.93
N LEU A 527 -0.32 -1.36 -24.64
CA LEU A 527 -1.45 -1.02 -23.77
C LEU A 527 -1.70 0.49 -23.74
N CYS A 528 -0.65 1.30 -23.54
CA CYS A 528 -0.75 2.76 -23.55
C CYS A 528 -1.33 3.27 -24.88
N LEU A 529 -0.85 2.76 -26.02
CA LEU A 529 -1.33 3.17 -27.32
C LEU A 529 -2.80 2.80 -27.54
N GLU A 530 -3.19 1.55 -27.26
CA GLU A 530 -4.57 1.10 -27.49
C GLU A 530 -5.55 1.83 -26.56
N LEU A 531 -5.19 2.03 -25.28
CA LEU A 531 -5.96 2.85 -24.35
C LEU A 531 -6.16 4.26 -24.90
N ASN A 532 -5.08 4.89 -25.36
CA ASN A 532 -5.14 6.23 -25.93
C ASN A 532 -5.92 6.30 -27.25
N GLU A 533 -5.91 5.24 -28.06
CA GLU A 533 -6.74 5.15 -29.27
C GLU A 533 -8.24 5.02 -28.95
N VAL A 534 -8.61 4.34 -27.85
CA VAL A 534 -10.00 4.30 -27.35
C VAL A 534 -10.44 5.71 -26.93
N ILE A 535 -9.63 6.39 -26.12
CA ILE A 535 -9.90 7.76 -25.64
C ILE A 535 -10.00 8.73 -26.82
N ARG A 536 -9.03 8.71 -27.74
CA ARG A 536 -9.01 9.58 -28.93
C ARG A 536 -10.24 9.41 -29.80
N LYS A 537 -10.79 8.20 -29.90
CA LYS A 537 -12.02 7.90 -30.66
C LYS A 537 -13.31 8.30 -29.92
N GLY A 538 -13.20 8.80 -28.68
CA GLY A 538 -14.32 9.22 -27.85
C GLY A 538 -15.22 8.08 -27.40
N LYS A 539 -14.64 6.89 -27.23
CA LYS A 539 -15.36 5.72 -26.73
C LYS A 539 -15.14 5.59 -25.23
N ASP A 540 -16.16 5.10 -24.53
CA ASP A 540 -16.00 4.58 -23.18
C ASP A 540 -14.97 3.44 -23.20
N ILE A 541 -14.22 3.31 -22.11
CA ILE A 541 -13.25 2.23 -21.97
C ILE A 541 -13.97 1.02 -21.39
N VAL A 542 -14.27 0.05 -22.24
CA VAL A 542 -14.70 -1.29 -21.84
C VAL A 542 -13.45 -2.14 -21.67
N TRP A 543 -13.12 -2.51 -20.44
CA TRP A 543 -11.83 -3.14 -20.15
C TRP A 543 -11.69 -4.53 -20.76
N ASP A 544 -12.77 -5.32 -20.80
CA ASP A 544 -12.78 -6.63 -21.47
C ASP A 544 -12.45 -6.47 -22.96
N ASP A 545 -13.10 -5.53 -23.66
CA ASP A 545 -12.84 -5.25 -25.08
C ASP A 545 -11.39 -4.79 -25.34
N LEU A 546 -10.85 -3.95 -24.44
CA LEU A 546 -9.46 -3.49 -24.53
C LEU A 546 -8.49 -4.66 -24.30
N TRP A 547 -8.74 -5.52 -23.31
CA TRP A 547 -7.92 -6.70 -23.04
C TRP A 547 -7.96 -7.70 -24.20
N ASP A 548 -9.14 -7.99 -24.74
CA ASP A 548 -9.32 -8.87 -25.90
C ASP A 548 -8.61 -8.33 -27.14
N THR A 549 -8.60 -7.00 -27.31
CA THR A 549 -7.88 -6.33 -28.39
C THR A 549 -6.37 -6.49 -28.21
N LEU A 550 -5.87 -6.34 -26.99
CA LEU A 550 -4.45 -6.49 -26.67
C LEU A 550 -3.97 -7.93 -26.84
N ASP A 551 -4.75 -8.90 -26.34
CA ASP A 551 -4.45 -10.34 -26.45
C ASP A 551 -4.24 -10.75 -27.92
N LYS A 552 -5.16 -10.33 -28.81
CA LYS A 552 -5.04 -10.57 -30.26
C LYS A 552 -3.87 -9.87 -30.94
N LYS A 553 -3.30 -8.83 -30.32
CA LYS A 553 -2.15 -8.06 -30.85
C LYS A 553 -0.81 -8.67 -30.45
N PHE A 554 -0.78 -9.54 -29.44
CA PHE A 554 0.42 -10.27 -29.06
C PHE A 554 0.42 -11.63 -29.76
N ALA A 555 1.52 -11.97 -30.44
CA ALA A 555 1.63 -13.28 -31.08
C ALA A 555 1.68 -14.38 -30.01
N ALA A 556 0.84 -15.41 -30.16
CA ALA A 556 0.77 -16.52 -29.20
C ALA A 556 2.15 -17.15 -28.94
N GLY A 557 2.49 -17.33 -27.67
CA GLY A 557 3.78 -17.86 -27.21
C GLY A 557 4.95 -16.87 -27.25
N SER A 558 4.74 -15.64 -27.72
CA SER A 558 5.77 -14.59 -27.69
C SER A 558 6.07 -14.13 -26.25
N THR A 559 7.20 -13.45 -26.06
CA THR A 559 7.52 -12.83 -24.76
C THR A 559 6.41 -11.86 -24.32
N ALA A 560 5.86 -11.07 -25.24
CA ALA A 560 4.79 -10.11 -24.91
C ALA A 560 3.51 -10.82 -24.48
N ASP A 561 3.11 -11.88 -25.18
CA ASP A 561 1.94 -12.71 -24.82
C ASP A 561 2.10 -13.32 -23.42
N ASN A 562 3.21 -14.02 -23.19
CA ASN A 562 3.49 -14.63 -21.89
C ASN A 562 3.51 -13.60 -20.74
N ARG A 563 4.02 -12.39 -20.98
CA ARG A 563 4.08 -11.32 -19.97
C ARG A 563 2.73 -10.63 -19.78
N PHE A 564 1.91 -10.53 -20.82
CA PHE A 564 0.58 -9.92 -20.73
C PHE A 564 -0.35 -10.69 -19.79
N GLN A 565 -0.16 -12.01 -19.66
CA GLN A 565 -0.92 -12.84 -18.70
C GLN A 565 -0.73 -12.41 -17.23
N ASP A 566 0.36 -11.69 -16.91
CA ASP A 566 0.60 -11.14 -15.58
C ASP A 566 -0.07 -9.77 -15.35
N TYR A 567 -0.68 -9.16 -16.38
CA TYR A 567 -1.35 -7.86 -16.28
C TYR A 567 -2.81 -8.03 -15.85
N ILE A 568 -3.17 -7.30 -14.80
CA ILE A 568 -4.50 -7.33 -14.21
C ILE A 568 -5.25 -6.06 -14.63
N PRO A 569 -6.39 -6.19 -15.35
CA PRO A 569 -7.26 -5.06 -15.62
C PRO A 569 -8.02 -4.62 -14.36
N PRO A 570 -8.53 -3.38 -14.32
CA PRO A 570 -9.21 -2.85 -13.14
C PRO A 570 -10.35 -3.71 -12.58
N HIS A 571 -11.17 -4.31 -13.45
CA HIS A 571 -12.30 -5.15 -13.04
C HIS A 571 -11.92 -6.55 -12.53
N LYS A 572 -10.67 -7.00 -12.76
CA LYS A 572 -10.16 -8.28 -12.21
C LYS A 572 -9.31 -8.07 -10.96
N ASN A 573 -9.17 -6.83 -10.50
CA ASN A 573 -8.43 -6.50 -9.31
C ASN A 573 -9.34 -6.65 -8.06
N LEU A 574 -9.28 -7.84 -7.43
CA LEU A 574 -10.14 -8.17 -6.28
C LEU A 574 -9.85 -7.27 -5.07
N GLY A 575 -8.59 -6.88 -4.83
CA GLY A 575 -8.22 -5.98 -3.74
C GLY A 575 -8.83 -4.57 -3.92
N ALA A 576 -8.75 -4.02 -5.14
CA ALA A 576 -9.36 -2.73 -5.46
C ALA A 576 -10.89 -2.79 -5.38
N LEU A 577 -11.50 -3.86 -5.90
CA LEU A 577 -12.95 -4.09 -5.82
C LEU A 577 -13.41 -4.14 -4.36
N LEU A 578 -12.68 -4.86 -3.50
CA LEU A 578 -12.97 -4.98 -2.08
C LEU A 578 -12.90 -3.63 -1.36
N ILE A 579 -11.77 -2.91 -1.49
CA ILE A 579 -11.58 -1.59 -0.85
C ILE A 579 -12.69 -0.62 -1.27
N LYS A 580 -12.93 -0.50 -2.58
CA LYS A 580 -13.89 0.48 -3.13
C LYS A 580 -15.33 0.13 -2.74
N THR A 581 -15.70 -1.16 -2.77
CA THR A 581 -17.04 -1.58 -2.39
C THR A 581 -17.27 -1.39 -0.89
N TYR A 582 -16.30 -1.76 -0.04
CA TYR A 582 -16.42 -1.58 1.41
C TYR A 582 -16.61 -0.11 1.78
N ARG A 583 -15.79 0.79 1.24
CA ARG A 583 -15.91 2.24 1.45
C ARG A 583 -17.23 2.83 0.97
N ARG A 584 -17.86 2.22 -0.03
CA ARG A 584 -19.18 2.63 -0.55
C ARG A 584 -20.34 2.12 0.33
N MET A 585 -20.20 0.96 0.96
CA MET A 585 -21.19 0.39 1.87
C MET A 585 -21.26 1.15 3.21
N LEU A 586 -20.14 1.75 3.63
CA LEU A 586 -20.05 2.65 4.78
C LEU A 586 -20.72 3.99 4.50
#